data_AF-A0AAA9S8J0-F1
#
_entry.id   AF-A0AAA9S8J0-F1
#
_cell.length_a   1.000
_cell.length_b   1.000
_cell.length_c   1.000
_cell.angle_alpha   90.00
_cell.angle_beta   90.00
_cell.angle_gamma   90.00
#
_symmetry.space_group_name_H-M   'P 1'
#
loop_
_entity.id
_entity.type
_entity.pdbx_description
1 polymer ?
#
loop_
_entity_poly.entity_id
_entity_poly.type
_entity_poly.pdbx_seq_one_letter_code
_entity_poly.pdbx_strand_id
1 'polypeptide(L)'
;MAESKEELKSLLMKVKEESKKVDLKLNIQKTKIMASGPITSWQIDGETVETVADFILGGSKITADGDCSLEIQRCLLLERKAMTNLDSILKSRDITFPTKIHLVKAMVFPVVVYECESWTVKKAECQRIDAFELWCWRRLFIGRTDAEAETPILWPPDAKN
;
A
#
# COMPACT_ATOMS: atom_id res chain seq x y z
N MET A 1 17.45 -6.92 2.65
CA MET A 1 18.17 -5.65 2.43
C MET A 1 19.65 -5.90 2.68
N ALA A 2 20.53 -5.06 2.17
CA ALA A 2 21.97 -5.14 2.41
C ALA A 2 22.41 -3.87 3.13
N GLU A 3 23.33 -4.00 4.07
CA GLU A 3 23.86 -2.89 4.87
C GLU A 3 24.98 -2.15 4.13
N SER A 4 25.61 -2.81 3.16
CA SER A 4 26.70 -2.25 2.35
C SER A 4 26.56 -2.54 0.86
N LYS A 5 27.31 -1.76 0.07
CA LYS A 5 27.44 -1.95 -1.38
C LYS A 5 28.02 -3.31 -1.73
N GLU A 6 29.05 -3.71 -1.00
CA GLU A 6 29.78 -4.95 -1.18
C GLU A 6 28.89 -6.15 -0.88
N GLU A 7 28.10 -6.07 0.20
CA GLU A 7 27.11 -7.09 0.54
C GLU A 7 26.02 -7.20 -0.53
N LEU A 8 25.45 -6.08 -0.98
CA LEU A 8 24.44 -6.08 -2.05
C LEU A 8 24.97 -6.73 -3.33
N LYS A 9 26.22 -6.41 -3.71
CA LYS A 9 26.89 -7.02 -4.87
C LYS A 9 27.06 -8.52 -4.69
N SER A 10 27.47 -8.97 -3.49
CA SER A 10 27.62 -10.40 -3.18
C SER A 10 26.29 -11.15 -3.27
N LEU A 11 25.19 -10.55 -2.78
CA LEU A 11 23.85 -11.12 -2.83
C LEU A 11 23.35 -11.27 -4.26
N LEU A 12 23.52 -10.24 -5.09
CA LEU A 12 23.13 -10.28 -6.50
C LEU A 12 23.90 -11.35 -7.28
N MET A 13 25.20 -11.51 -7.00
CA MET A 13 26.02 -12.55 -7.62
C MET A 13 25.56 -13.96 -7.21
N LYS A 14 25.26 -14.18 -5.92
CA LYS A 14 24.71 -15.45 -5.43
C LYS A 14 23.37 -15.77 -6.07
N VAL A 15 22.43 -14.81 -6.09
CA VAL A 15 21.11 -14.99 -6.73
C VAL A 15 21.27 -15.36 -8.20
N LYS A 16 22.19 -14.71 -8.91
CA LYS A 16 22.48 -15.02 -10.32
C LYS A 16 23.05 -16.42 -10.50
N GLU A 17 23.97 -16.86 -9.64
CA GLU A 17 24.57 -18.20 -9.71
C GLU A 17 23.55 -19.30 -9.41
N GLU A 18 22.73 -19.14 -8.37
CA GLU A 18 21.65 -20.08 -8.05
C GLU A 18 20.55 -20.10 -9.12
N SER A 19 20.19 -18.94 -9.67
CA SER A 19 19.21 -18.85 -10.77
C SER A 19 19.70 -19.60 -12.01
N LYS A 20 21.00 -19.55 -12.33
CA LYS A 20 21.56 -20.29 -13.46
C LYS A 20 21.45 -21.81 -13.31
N LYS A 21 21.49 -22.35 -12.08
CA LYS A 21 21.35 -23.80 -11.84
C LYS A 21 19.96 -24.32 -12.21
N VAL A 22 18.96 -23.44 -12.24
CA VAL A 22 17.58 -23.73 -12.66
C VAL A 22 17.25 -23.09 -14.02
N ASP A 23 18.27 -22.79 -14.83
CA ASP A 23 18.17 -22.19 -16.17
C ASP A 23 17.45 -20.83 -16.21
N LEU A 24 17.42 -20.09 -15.10
CA LEU A 24 16.91 -18.73 -15.02
C LEU A 24 18.03 -17.70 -15.17
N LYS A 25 17.74 -16.60 -15.89
CA LYS A 25 18.64 -15.46 -16.08
C LYS A 25 18.09 -14.21 -15.40
N LEU A 26 18.94 -13.53 -14.64
CA LEU A 26 18.64 -12.22 -14.06
C LEU A 26 18.52 -11.17 -15.16
N ASN A 27 17.38 -10.46 -15.21
CA ASN A 27 17.13 -9.39 -16.16
C ASN A 27 17.64 -8.06 -15.60
N ILE A 28 18.89 -7.72 -15.92
CA ILE A 28 19.57 -6.52 -15.41
C ILE A 28 18.83 -5.24 -15.76
N GLN A 29 18.21 -5.14 -16.94
CA GLN A 29 17.45 -3.95 -17.36
C GLN A 29 16.21 -3.69 -16.48
N LYS A 30 15.55 -4.76 -16.01
CA LYS A 30 14.40 -4.67 -15.10
C LYS A 30 14.82 -4.52 -13.64
N THR A 31 16.03 -4.94 -13.28
CA THR A 31 16.55 -4.78 -11.92
C THR A 31 16.89 -3.32 -11.67
N LYS A 32 16.33 -2.77 -10.59
CA LYS A 32 16.62 -1.42 -10.11
C LYS A 32 17.26 -1.50 -8.73
N ILE A 33 18.17 -0.58 -8.42
CA ILE A 33 18.78 -0.43 -7.10
C ILE A 33 18.21 0.83 -6.45
N MET A 34 17.80 0.71 -5.20
CA MET A 34 17.36 1.82 -4.36
C MET A 34 18.20 1.79 -3.08
N ALA A 35 18.70 2.94 -2.63
CA ALA A 35 19.34 3.05 -1.31
C ALA A 35 19.04 4.41 -0.67
N SER A 36 19.11 4.43 0.66
CA SER A 36 18.87 5.60 1.50
C SER A 36 20.02 6.63 1.48
N GLY A 37 21.11 6.39 0.76
CA GLY A 37 22.29 7.26 0.69
C GLY A 37 22.78 7.49 -0.75
N PRO A 38 23.78 8.36 -0.97
CA PRO A 38 24.29 8.63 -2.32
C PRO A 38 24.89 7.37 -2.94
N ILE A 39 24.29 6.92 -4.04
CA ILE A 39 24.80 5.78 -4.81
C ILE A 39 25.52 6.31 -6.05
N THR A 40 26.79 5.95 -6.18
CA THR A 40 27.54 6.03 -7.45
C THR A 40 27.00 5.01 -8.45
N SER A 41 27.00 5.30 -9.75
CA SER A 41 26.62 4.34 -10.79
C SER A 41 27.32 2.98 -10.62
N TRP A 42 26.58 1.87 -10.68
CA TRP A 42 27.13 0.50 -10.56
C TRP A 42 26.96 -0.30 -11.83
N GLN A 43 27.86 -1.24 -12.06
CA GLN A 43 27.79 -2.20 -13.15
C GLN A 43 27.83 -3.65 -12.64
N ILE A 44 27.04 -4.51 -13.29
CA ILE A 44 27.07 -5.96 -13.15
C ILE A 44 27.33 -6.53 -14.54
N ASP A 45 28.40 -7.33 -14.69
CA ASP A 45 28.86 -7.86 -16.00
C ASP A 45 29.08 -6.80 -17.09
N GLY A 46 29.43 -5.57 -16.72
CA GLY A 46 29.60 -4.46 -17.67
C GLY A 46 28.29 -3.76 -18.08
N GLU A 47 27.13 -4.24 -17.61
CA GLU A 47 25.85 -3.54 -17.75
C GLU A 47 25.59 -2.65 -16.55
N THR A 48 25.26 -1.38 -16.79
CA THR A 48 24.91 -0.42 -15.73
C THR A 48 23.53 -0.73 -15.18
N VAL A 49 23.44 -0.96 -13.87
CA VAL A 49 22.15 -1.14 -13.18
C VAL A 49 21.58 0.25 -12.87
N GLU A 50 20.30 0.44 -13.17
CA GLU A 50 19.66 1.73 -12.92
C GLU A 50 19.40 1.93 -11.42
N THR A 51 19.83 3.08 -10.91
CA THR A 51 19.52 3.54 -9.57
C THR A 51 18.26 4.40 -9.61
N VAL A 52 17.28 4.08 -8.75
CA VAL A 52 16.01 4.78 -8.67
C VAL A 52 15.79 5.37 -7.28
N ALA A 53 15.09 6.51 -7.22
CA ALA A 53 14.66 7.12 -5.97
C ALA A 53 13.34 6.52 -5.45
N ASP A 54 12.53 5.97 -6.36
CA ASP A 54 11.25 5.34 -6.08
C ASP A 54 11.03 4.10 -6.97
N PHE A 55 10.30 3.12 -6.46
CA PHE A 55 9.98 1.89 -7.18
C PHE A 55 8.61 1.35 -6.77
N ILE A 56 7.86 0.81 -7.73
CA ILE A 56 6.59 0.13 -7.44
C ILE A 56 6.87 -1.35 -7.17
N LEU A 57 6.75 -1.76 -5.91
CA LEU A 57 6.91 -3.15 -5.49
C LEU A 57 5.56 -3.68 -5.00
N GLY A 58 5.05 -4.74 -5.62
CA GLY A 58 3.81 -5.38 -5.17
C GLY A 58 2.55 -4.53 -5.30
N GLY A 59 2.59 -3.44 -6.09
CA GLY A 59 1.51 -2.47 -6.23
C GLY A 59 1.76 -1.16 -5.47
N SER A 60 2.56 -1.23 -4.40
CA SER A 60 2.87 -0.09 -3.55
C SER A 60 4.14 0.62 -3.99
N LYS A 61 4.08 1.95 -4.02
CA LYS A 61 5.23 2.82 -4.28
C LYS A 61 6.11 2.94 -3.02
N ILE A 62 7.35 2.47 -3.13
CA ILE A 62 8.37 2.61 -2.10
C ILE A 62 9.35 3.69 -2.53
N THR A 63 9.68 4.59 -1.62
CA THR A 63 10.63 5.69 -1.83
C THR A 63 11.89 5.47 -1.00
N ALA A 64 13.03 6.00 -1.47
CA ALA A 64 14.33 5.82 -0.83
C ALA A 64 14.43 6.48 0.56
N ASP A 65 13.60 7.50 0.83
CA ASP A 65 13.48 8.18 2.13
C ASP A 65 12.53 7.44 3.10
N GLY A 66 11.87 6.38 2.65
CA GLY A 66 10.92 5.59 3.44
C GLY A 66 9.59 6.30 3.69
N ASP A 67 9.29 7.39 2.98
CA ASP A 67 8.04 8.13 3.18
C ASP A 67 6.87 7.52 2.40
N CYS A 68 5.92 6.93 3.14
CA CYS A 68 4.72 6.33 2.56
C CYS A 68 3.56 7.34 2.39
N SER A 69 3.74 8.62 2.73
CA SER A 69 2.63 9.60 2.78
C SER A 69 1.92 9.76 1.44
N LEU A 70 2.69 9.80 0.34
CA LEU A 70 2.15 9.94 -1.02
C LEU A 70 1.38 8.70 -1.46
N GLU A 71 1.83 7.50 -1.06
CA GLU A 71 1.15 6.26 -1.43
C GLU A 71 -0.14 6.08 -0.63
N ILE A 72 -0.12 6.41 0.66
CA ILE A 72 -1.32 6.46 1.51
C ILE A 72 -2.34 7.42 0.89
N GLN A 73 -1.90 8.63 0.51
CA GLN A 73 -2.79 9.60 -0.14
C GLN A 73 -3.36 9.07 -1.46
N ARG A 74 -2.55 8.40 -2.27
CA ARG A 74 -2.99 7.78 -3.53
C ARG A 74 -4.05 6.69 -3.29
N CYS A 75 -3.83 5.82 -2.31
CA CYS A 75 -4.79 4.78 -1.94
C CYS A 75 -6.12 5.36 -1.46
N LEU A 76 -6.08 6.34 -0.55
CA LEU A 76 -7.29 7.02 -0.07
C LEU A 76 -8.07 7.70 -1.20
N LEU A 77 -7.39 8.22 -2.23
CA LEU A 77 -8.05 8.79 -3.42
C LEU A 77 -8.74 7.71 -4.28
N LEU A 78 -8.11 6.55 -4.45
CA LEU A 78 -8.69 5.42 -5.18
C LEU A 78 -9.93 4.88 -4.46
N GLU A 79 -9.84 4.70 -3.14
CA GLU A 79 -10.96 4.23 -2.32
C GLU A 79 -12.10 5.24 -2.28
N ARG A 80 -11.78 6.55 -2.19
CA ARG A 80 -12.79 7.61 -2.30
C ARG A 80 -13.53 7.51 -3.63
N LYS A 81 -12.82 7.27 -4.73
CA LYS A 81 -13.43 7.07 -6.06
C LYS A 81 -14.32 5.83 -6.10
N ALA A 82 -13.89 4.72 -5.51
CA ALA A 82 -14.71 3.51 -5.38
C ALA A 82 -16.00 3.79 -4.59
N MET A 83 -15.89 4.50 -3.47
CA MET A 83 -17.04 4.90 -2.65
C MET A 83 -18.03 5.78 -3.42
N THR A 84 -17.54 6.73 -4.24
CA THR A 84 -18.41 7.56 -5.09
C THR A 84 -19.04 6.77 -6.24
N ASN A 85 -18.36 5.76 -6.78
CA ASN A 85 -18.93 4.89 -7.82
C ASN A 85 -20.08 4.03 -7.26
N LEU A 86 -20.01 3.66 -5.98
CA LEU A 86 -21.05 2.91 -5.27
C LEU A 86 -22.18 3.80 -4.73
N ASP A 87 -22.14 5.12 -4.92
CA ASP A 87 -23.05 6.05 -4.26
C ASP A 87 -24.54 5.77 -4.52
N SER A 88 -24.90 5.39 -5.74
CA SER A 88 -26.28 5.03 -6.10
C SER A 88 -26.77 3.78 -5.36
N ILE A 89 -25.90 2.76 -5.24
CA ILE A 89 -26.18 1.51 -4.54
C ILE A 89 -26.32 1.75 -3.04
N LEU A 90 -25.40 2.54 -2.47
CA LEU A 90 -25.42 2.87 -1.04
C LEU A 90 -26.65 3.71 -0.66
N LYS A 91 -27.19 4.51 -1.59
CA LYS A 91 -28.41 5.30 -1.40
C LYS A 91 -29.71 4.56 -1.71
N SER A 92 -29.68 3.45 -2.46
CA SER A 92 -30.88 2.68 -2.81
C SER A 92 -31.58 2.14 -1.55
N ARG A 93 -32.91 2.20 -1.50
CA ARG A 93 -33.71 1.61 -0.40
C ARG A 93 -33.95 0.11 -0.56
N ASP A 94 -33.73 -0.41 -1.77
CA ASP A 94 -34.04 -1.79 -2.14
C ASP A 94 -32.99 -2.79 -1.61
N ILE A 95 -31.81 -2.27 -1.24
CA ILE A 95 -30.68 -3.07 -0.76
C ILE A 95 -30.62 -2.99 0.76
N THR A 96 -30.54 -4.15 1.40
CA THR A 96 -30.47 -4.26 2.86
C THR A 96 -29.17 -3.65 3.38
N PHE A 97 -29.24 -3.10 4.58
CA PHE A 97 -28.10 -2.44 5.22
C PHE A 97 -26.90 -3.37 5.49
N PRO A 98 -27.10 -4.62 5.98
CA PRO A 98 -25.99 -5.55 6.17
C PRO A 98 -25.24 -5.84 4.86
N THR A 99 -25.95 -5.91 3.73
CA THR A 99 -25.34 -6.09 2.41
C THR A 99 -24.53 -4.87 2.00
N LYS A 100 -24.99 -3.65 2.26
CA LYS A 100 -24.22 -2.43 1.99
C LYS A 100 -22.94 -2.35 2.83
N ILE A 101 -23.00 -2.72 4.11
CA ILE A 101 -21.81 -2.82 4.97
C ILE A 101 -20.81 -3.83 4.37
N HIS A 102 -21.27 -5.02 4.00
CA HIS A 102 -20.42 -6.03 3.37
C HIS A 102 -19.79 -5.52 2.08
N LEU A 103 -20.55 -4.81 1.25
CA LEU A 103 -20.06 -4.24 0.00
C LEU A 103 -18.93 -3.23 0.23
N VAL A 104 -19.11 -2.29 1.18
CA VAL A 104 -18.07 -1.31 1.53
C VAL A 104 -16.84 -2.02 2.09
N LYS A 105 -17.01 -2.98 3.00
CA LYS A 105 -15.91 -3.78 3.54
C LYS A 105 -15.14 -4.58 2.49
N ALA A 106 -15.84 -5.13 1.49
CA ALA A 106 -15.25 -5.98 0.46
C ALA A 106 -14.66 -5.21 -0.73
N MET A 107 -15.09 -3.97 -0.98
CA MET A 107 -14.66 -3.22 -2.18
C MET A 107 -13.91 -1.92 -1.88
N VAL A 108 -14.16 -1.29 -0.72
CA VAL A 108 -13.56 0.00 -0.39
C VAL A 108 -12.32 -0.20 0.48
N PHE A 109 -12.42 -0.95 1.57
CA PHE A 109 -11.33 -1.10 2.53
C PHE A 109 -10.18 -2.08 2.20
N PRO A 110 -10.27 -3.06 1.26
CA PRO A 110 -9.17 -4.00 1.05
C PRO A 110 -7.86 -3.34 0.60
N VAL A 111 -7.92 -2.20 -0.09
CA VAL A 111 -6.74 -1.52 -0.63
C VAL A 111 -5.89 -0.96 0.51
N VAL A 112 -6.50 -0.22 1.44
CA VAL A 112 -5.81 0.27 2.65
C VAL A 112 -5.37 -0.88 3.54
N VAL A 113 -6.20 -1.88 3.80
CA VAL A 113 -5.85 -2.97 4.73
C VAL A 113 -4.69 -3.82 4.21
N TYR A 114 -4.63 -4.12 2.91
CA TYR A 114 -3.55 -4.92 2.33
C TYR A 114 -2.24 -4.14 2.22
N GLU A 115 -2.29 -2.88 1.78
CA GLU A 115 -1.06 -2.11 1.54
C GLU A 115 -0.43 -1.54 2.84
N CYS A 116 -1.21 -1.43 3.92
CA CYS A 116 -0.72 -1.01 5.25
C CYS A 116 0.46 -1.86 5.77
N GLU A 117 0.58 -3.13 5.38
CA GLU A 117 1.71 -3.99 5.79
C GLU A 117 3.07 -3.45 5.31
N SER A 118 3.06 -2.68 4.21
CA SER A 118 4.26 -2.11 3.60
C SER A 118 4.55 -0.68 4.04
N TRP A 119 3.66 -0.06 4.85
CA TRP A 119 3.73 1.36 5.17
C TRP A 119 4.40 1.64 6.51
N THR A 120 5.30 2.64 6.51
CA THR A 120 5.78 3.26 7.75
C THR A 120 4.76 4.32 8.18
N VAL A 121 3.66 3.89 8.80
CA VAL A 121 2.53 4.78 9.13
C VAL A 121 2.90 5.73 10.27
N LYS A 122 2.91 7.04 9.98
CA LYS A 122 3.06 8.11 10.99
C LYS A 122 1.71 8.41 11.62
N LYS A 123 1.72 8.99 12.83
CA LYS A 123 0.48 9.38 13.55
C LYS A 123 -0.47 10.27 12.74
N ALA A 124 0.07 11.18 11.92
CA ALA A 124 -0.73 12.03 11.04
C ALA A 124 -1.45 11.23 9.94
N GLU A 125 -0.84 10.15 9.45
CA GLU A 125 -1.44 9.28 8.44
C GLU A 125 -2.50 8.36 9.05
N CYS A 126 -2.28 7.84 10.27
CA CYS A 126 -3.34 7.16 11.03
C CYS A 126 -4.59 8.04 11.14
N GLN A 127 -4.42 9.31 11.54
CA GLN A 127 -5.54 10.26 11.67
C GLN A 127 -6.27 10.51 10.34
N ARG A 128 -5.55 10.48 9.21
CA ARG A 128 -6.15 10.61 7.87
C ARG A 128 -6.97 9.38 7.50
N ILE A 129 -6.47 8.19 7.81
CA ILE A 129 -7.17 6.92 7.60
C ILE A 129 -8.43 6.88 8.49
N ASP A 130 -8.31 7.24 9.77
CA ASP A 130 -9.46 7.32 10.70
C ASP A 130 -10.52 8.30 10.18
N ALA A 131 -10.11 9.48 9.71
CA ALA A 131 -11.00 10.47 9.13
C ALA A 131 -11.69 9.96 7.85
N PHE A 132 -10.99 9.18 7.04
CA PHE A 132 -11.54 8.55 5.84
C PHE A 132 -12.55 7.45 6.18
N GLU A 133 -12.25 6.60 7.16
CA GLU A 133 -13.16 5.58 7.66
C GLU A 133 -14.46 6.22 8.18
N LEU A 134 -14.36 7.24 9.02
CA LEU A 134 -15.51 8.00 9.50
C LEU A 134 -16.30 8.66 8.36
N TRP A 135 -15.62 9.17 7.34
CA TRP A 135 -16.27 9.72 6.15
C TRP A 135 -17.07 8.65 5.38
N CYS A 136 -16.51 7.44 5.24
CA CYS A 136 -17.20 6.31 4.59
C CYS A 136 -18.45 5.90 5.37
N TRP A 137 -18.32 5.72 6.69
CA TRP A 137 -19.45 5.37 7.56
C TRP A 137 -20.53 6.45 7.53
N ARG A 138 -20.17 7.72 7.69
CA ARG A 138 -21.14 8.82 7.60
C ARG A 138 -21.94 8.75 6.31
N ARG A 139 -21.28 8.51 5.17
CA ARG A 139 -21.95 8.42 3.88
C ARG A 139 -22.92 7.24 3.80
N LEU A 140 -22.60 6.12 4.44
CA LEU A 140 -23.46 4.94 4.52
C LEU A 140 -24.68 5.16 5.46
N PHE A 141 -24.50 5.93 6.53
CA PHE A 141 -25.53 6.20 7.54
C PHE A 141 -26.39 7.45 7.24
N ILE A 142 -26.11 8.22 6.19
CA ILE A 142 -26.95 9.36 5.79
C ILE A 142 -28.39 8.88 5.55
N GLY A 143 -29.31 9.33 6.41
CA GLY A 143 -30.74 9.04 6.33
C GLY A 143 -31.29 7.99 7.32
N ARG A 144 -30.48 7.48 8.27
CA ARG A 144 -30.97 6.70 9.41
C ARG A 144 -30.83 7.46 10.72
N THR A 145 -31.90 7.47 11.52
CA THR A 145 -31.96 8.09 12.87
C THR A 145 -31.94 7.05 14.00
N ASP A 146 -31.91 5.77 13.63
CA ASP A 146 -32.20 4.59 14.44
C ASP A 146 -31.01 3.61 14.49
N ALA A 147 -29.82 4.03 14.05
CA ALA A 147 -28.61 3.24 14.21
C ALA A 147 -28.04 3.43 15.62
N GLU A 148 -28.28 2.46 16.51
CA GLU A 148 -27.40 2.26 17.65
C GLU A 148 -25.96 2.13 17.14
N ALA A 149 -25.07 2.92 17.75
CA ALA A 149 -23.72 3.17 17.29
C ALA A 149 -22.80 1.98 17.56
N GLU A 150 -23.04 0.84 16.91
CA GLU A 150 -21.99 -0.13 16.68
C GLU A 150 -21.22 0.33 15.45
N THR A 151 -20.30 1.28 15.65
CA THR A 151 -19.22 1.51 14.69
C THR A 151 -18.54 0.17 14.46
N PRO A 152 -18.58 -0.41 13.25
CA PRO A 152 -17.82 -1.61 12.96
C PRO A 152 -16.37 -1.14 12.80
N ILE A 153 -15.70 -0.94 13.92
CA ILE A 153 -14.28 -0.56 14.00
C ILE A 153 -13.54 -1.61 13.18
N LEU A 154 -12.92 -1.19 12.08
CA LEU A 154 -12.24 -2.08 11.16
C LEU A 154 -10.88 -2.55 11.69
N TRP A 155 -10.36 -1.95 12.78
CA TRP A 155 -9.03 -2.25 13.34
C TRP A 155 -8.96 -2.05 14.87
N PRO A 156 -8.30 -2.92 15.67
CA PRO A 156 -8.52 -3.01 17.11
C PRO A 156 -8.06 -1.77 17.89
N PRO A 157 -8.71 -1.44 19.02
CA PRO A 157 -8.40 -0.29 19.87
C PRO A 157 -7.11 -0.42 20.69
N ASP A 158 -6.46 -1.59 20.71
CA ASP A 158 -5.37 -1.90 21.65
C ASP A 158 -3.95 -1.59 21.09
N ALA A 159 -3.82 -0.49 20.36
CA ALA A 159 -2.54 0.11 20.03
C ALA A 159 -2.46 1.55 20.57
N LYS A 160 -2.85 1.72 21.82
CA LYS A 160 -2.50 2.88 22.63
C LYS A 160 -1.92 2.35 23.94
N ASN A 161 -0.64 2.65 24.16
CA ASN A 161 0.02 2.57 25.47
C ASN A 161 -0.87 3.14 26.58
#